data_AF-Q6NG77-F1
#
_entry.id   AF-Q6NG77-F1
#
_cell.length_a   1.000
_cell.length_b   1.000
_cell.length_c   1.000
_cell.angle_alpha   90.00
_cell.angle_beta   90.00
_cell.angle_gamma   90.00
#
_symmetry.space_group_name_H-M   'P 1'
#
loop_
_entity.id
_entity.type
_entity.pdbx_description
1 polymer ?
#
loop_
_entity_poly.entity_id
_entity_poly.type
_entity_poly.pdbx_seq_one_letter_code
_entity_poly.pdbx_strand_id
1 'polypeptide(L)'
;MSSIFRRFSAGVLASVIAAGVSISPAVAETSVDITAGDGGIVQKDCGTSPEYIRVDSASLPGSRACFFLINPTGWIALNITGSYGVVNELHVPVSVAFKLPDGDVYWQRIIKPGGVQNIDVDRHGSTVVELQVTPVATSSGAATGDLSTNSDETNVVSIRSAGRNAAGKIVRISWTGIELSQLDRNSAFNDRLDASFKVVPALDGSQCVSLEAASYPGVYLTMQSNGTVSAQSSPSPRGATWCPSTVTETPTGTRLASAMNQTRFLATYGTQGVTTTTTQSPESVWFIDQALALPGK
;
A
#
# COMPACT_ATOMS: atom_id res chain seq x y z
N MET A 1 1.41 31.14 88.13
CA MET A 1 2.63 30.34 87.84
C MET A 1 2.33 28.88 88.10
N SER A 2 2.43 28.06 87.05
CA SER A 2 2.72 26.61 86.96
C SER A 2 2.24 25.61 88.02
N SER A 3 1.42 24.63 87.59
CA SER A 3 1.60 23.16 87.69
C SER A 3 0.26 22.47 87.34
N ILE A 4 0.08 21.77 86.21
CA ILE A 4 0.50 20.39 85.85
C ILE A 4 -0.01 19.33 86.83
N PHE A 5 -1.03 18.55 86.44
CA PHE A 5 -1.01 17.08 86.56
C PHE A 5 -1.93 16.38 85.55
N ARG A 6 -1.39 15.26 85.05
CA ARG A 6 -1.73 14.42 83.90
C ARG A 6 -3.06 13.65 84.00
N ARG A 7 -3.67 13.36 82.86
CA ARG A 7 -4.39 12.09 82.62
C ARG A 7 -3.83 11.40 81.38
N PHE A 8 -3.43 10.14 81.59
CA PHE A 8 -3.07 9.17 80.57
C PHE A 8 -4.33 8.69 79.85
N SER A 9 -4.29 8.61 78.52
CA SER A 9 -5.18 7.77 77.72
C SER A 9 -4.36 7.13 76.60
N ALA A 10 -4.35 5.80 76.60
CA ALA A 10 -3.72 4.96 75.58
C ALA A 10 -4.53 5.00 74.28
N GLY A 11 -3.88 5.27 73.16
CA GLY A 11 -4.44 5.17 71.81
C GLY A 11 -3.86 3.96 71.09
N VAL A 12 -4.73 3.00 70.77
CA VAL A 12 -4.46 1.80 69.99
C VAL A 12 -4.14 2.20 68.53
N LEU A 13 -2.97 1.81 68.02
CA LEU A 13 -2.65 1.92 66.59
C LEU A 13 -3.38 0.81 65.81
N ALA A 14 -4.33 1.19 64.97
CA ALA A 14 -4.87 0.33 63.93
C ALA A 14 -4.01 0.50 62.66
N SER A 15 -3.26 -0.54 62.30
CA SER A 15 -2.49 -0.62 61.06
C SER A 15 -3.40 -0.97 59.89
N VAL A 16 -3.62 -0.01 58.98
CA VAL A 16 -4.28 -0.23 57.68
C VAL A 16 -3.24 -0.79 56.72
N ILE A 17 -3.39 -2.06 56.31
CA ILE A 17 -2.63 -2.64 55.21
C ILE A 17 -3.32 -2.21 53.92
N ALA A 18 -2.78 -1.17 53.26
CA ALA A 18 -3.17 -0.83 51.91
C ALA A 18 -2.52 -1.83 50.95
N ALA A 19 -3.31 -2.79 50.45
CA ALA A 19 -2.92 -3.61 49.32
C ALA A 19 -2.84 -2.71 48.07
N GLY A 20 -1.62 -2.28 47.74
CA GLY A 20 -1.35 -1.53 46.52
C GLY A 20 -1.59 -2.39 45.29
N VAL A 21 -2.77 -2.28 44.68
CA VAL A 21 -2.98 -2.70 43.31
C VAL A 21 -2.12 -1.80 42.44
N SER A 22 -0.98 -2.32 42.00
CA SER A 22 -0.14 -1.69 40.98
C SER A 22 -0.89 -1.81 39.65
N ILE A 23 -1.78 -0.85 39.39
CA ILE A 23 -2.29 -0.64 38.04
C ILE A 23 -1.13 -0.03 37.27
N SER A 24 -0.33 -0.86 36.62
CA SER A 24 0.59 -0.37 35.60
C SER A 24 -0.22 0.47 34.62
N PRO A 25 0.19 1.71 34.31
CA PRO A 25 -0.49 2.48 33.28
C PRO A 25 -0.43 1.68 31.98
N ALA A 26 -1.58 1.48 31.34
CA ALA A 26 -1.62 0.92 30.00
C ALA A 26 -0.74 1.81 29.12
N VAL A 27 0.38 1.26 28.66
CA VAL A 27 1.22 1.93 27.67
C VAL A 27 0.35 2.01 26.42
N ALA A 28 0.00 3.23 26.00
CA ALA A 28 -0.76 3.43 24.78
C ALA A 28 -0.05 2.71 23.63
N GLU A 29 -0.80 1.91 22.86
CA GLU A 29 -0.25 1.18 21.72
C GLU A 29 0.33 2.20 20.73
N THR A 30 1.53 1.94 20.20
CA THR A 30 2.10 2.83 19.19
C THR A 30 1.29 2.68 17.90
N SER A 31 0.82 3.81 17.37
CA SER A 31 0.11 3.83 16.09
C SER A 31 1.01 3.26 15.00
N VAL A 32 0.56 2.23 14.33
CA VAL A 32 1.13 1.75 13.08
C VAL A 32 0.86 2.81 12.02
N ASP A 33 1.86 3.02 11.17
CA ASP A 33 1.74 3.91 10.02
C ASP A 33 0.90 3.24 8.93
N ILE A 34 -0.35 3.70 8.79
CA ILE A 34 -1.28 3.27 7.73
C ILE A 34 -1.18 4.30 6.61
N THR A 35 -0.64 3.90 5.47
CA THR A 35 -0.31 4.80 4.36
C THR A 35 -1.47 4.95 3.37
N ALA A 36 -2.39 3.98 3.32
CA ALA A 36 -3.60 4.05 2.50
C ALA A 36 -4.67 3.08 3.02
N GLY A 37 -5.91 3.29 2.58
CA GLY A 37 -7.03 2.38 2.87
C GLY A 37 -8.37 3.00 2.51
N ASP A 38 -9.43 2.21 2.62
CA ASP A 38 -10.82 2.67 2.40
C ASP A 38 -11.57 3.00 3.70
N GLY A 39 -10.88 2.90 4.85
CA GLY A 39 -11.47 3.12 6.18
C GLY A 39 -12.31 1.95 6.70
N GLY A 40 -12.42 0.84 5.96
CA GLY A 40 -13.14 -0.35 6.42
C GLY A 40 -12.39 -1.13 7.50
N ILE A 41 -11.06 -1.02 7.54
CA ILE A 41 -10.18 -1.57 8.58
C ILE A 41 -9.49 -0.42 9.32
N VAL A 42 -9.47 -0.46 10.65
CA VAL A 42 -8.78 0.54 11.50
C VAL A 42 -7.97 -0.13 12.61
N GLN A 43 -6.87 0.49 13.04
CA GLN A 43 -6.15 0.04 14.24
C GLN A 43 -6.88 0.49 15.51
N LYS A 44 -6.93 -0.37 16.52
CA LYS A 44 -7.32 -0.03 17.90
C LYS A 44 -6.51 -0.87 18.87
N ASP A 45 -6.55 -0.52 20.16
CA ASP A 45 -5.92 -1.30 21.22
C ASP A 45 -6.39 -2.77 21.19
N CYS A 46 -5.42 -3.69 21.25
CA CYS A 46 -5.71 -5.11 21.37
C CYS A 46 -6.59 -5.40 22.62
N GLY A 47 -7.67 -6.15 22.43
CA GLY A 47 -8.62 -6.50 23.51
C GLY A 47 -9.85 -5.60 23.62
N THR A 48 -9.96 -4.57 22.77
CA THR A 48 -11.18 -3.74 22.66
C THR A 48 -12.41 -4.55 22.24
N SER A 49 -12.21 -5.61 21.45
CA SER A 49 -13.24 -6.54 20.98
C SER A 49 -12.61 -7.92 20.74
N PRO A 50 -13.37 -9.03 20.81
CA PRO A 50 -12.88 -10.37 20.47
C PRO A 50 -12.60 -10.56 18.98
N GLU A 51 -13.22 -9.77 18.09
CA GLU A 51 -13.05 -9.87 16.64
C GLU A 51 -12.00 -8.87 16.14
N TYR A 52 -10.85 -9.37 15.68
CA TYR A 52 -9.76 -8.55 15.16
C TYR A 52 -8.82 -9.36 14.26
N ILE A 53 -7.96 -8.62 13.55
CA ILE A 53 -6.75 -9.13 12.90
C ILE A 53 -5.58 -8.69 13.77
N ARG A 54 -4.77 -9.62 14.26
CA ARG A 54 -3.55 -9.27 15.03
C ARG A 54 -2.32 -9.61 14.23
N VAL A 55 -1.44 -8.64 14.09
CA VAL A 55 -0.11 -8.82 13.52
C VAL A 55 0.90 -8.80 14.66
N ASP A 56 1.60 -9.91 14.84
CA ASP A 56 2.66 -10.07 15.84
C ASP A 56 4.00 -9.67 15.21
N SER A 57 4.71 -8.73 15.86
CA SER A 57 5.96 -8.16 15.35
C SER A 57 6.93 -7.84 16.47
N ALA A 58 8.22 -8.13 16.26
CA ALA A 58 9.28 -7.79 17.20
C ALA A 58 9.60 -6.29 17.23
N SER A 59 9.22 -5.55 16.18
CA SER A 59 9.47 -4.12 16.05
C SER A 59 8.41 -3.25 16.75
N LEU A 60 7.28 -3.84 17.15
CA LEU A 60 6.20 -3.12 17.81
C LEU A 60 6.32 -3.16 19.35
N PRO A 61 6.03 -2.04 20.05
CA PRO A 61 5.81 -2.06 21.49
C PRO A 61 4.67 -3.02 21.86
N GLY A 62 4.89 -3.90 22.83
CA GLY A 62 3.91 -4.95 23.18
C GLY A 62 3.86 -6.13 22.19
N SER A 63 4.74 -6.12 21.19
CA SER A 63 4.97 -7.16 20.19
C SER A 63 3.80 -7.52 19.29
N ARG A 64 2.80 -6.62 19.16
CA ARG A 64 1.60 -6.83 18.35
C ARG A 64 0.90 -5.52 17.99
N ALA A 65 0.11 -5.55 16.93
CA ALA A 65 -0.91 -4.56 16.60
C ALA A 65 -2.24 -5.23 16.25
N CYS A 66 -3.37 -4.61 16.62
CA CYS A 66 -4.71 -5.13 16.34
C CYS A 66 -5.52 -4.23 15.41
N PHE A 67 -6.15 -4.84 14.41
CA PHE A 67 -6.97 -4.18 13.39
C PHE A 67 -8.40 -4.72 13.40
N PHE A 68 -9.35 -3.82 13.24
CA PHE A 68 -10.77 -4.11 13.39
C PHE A 68 -11.53 -3.69 12.14
N LEU A 69 -12.50 -4.52 11.75
CA LEU A 69 -13.48 -4.15 10.76
C LEU A 69 -14.47 -3.15 11.36
N ILE A 70 -14.62 -2.00 10.70
CA ILE A 70 -15.69 -1.02 10.96
C ILE A 70 -16.83 -1.20 9.95
N ASN A 71 -16.48 -1.72 8.76
CA ASN A 71 -17.41 -2.14 7.72
C ASN A 71 -17.28 -3.66 7.50
N PRO A 72 -18.24 -4.33 6.84
CA PRO A 72 -18.14 -5.77 6.54
C PRO A 72 -16.90 -6.18 5.72
N THR A 73 -16.30 -5.22 5.01
CA THR A 73 -15.10 -5.38 4.20
C THR A 73 -14.21 -4.15 4.35
N GLY A 74 -12.97 -4.25 3.89
CA GLY A 74 -12.05 -3.12 3.89
C GLY A 74 -10.64 -3.52 3.52
N TRP A 75 -9.81 -2.52 3.26
CA TRP A 75 -8.37 -2.73 3.09
C TRP A 75 -7.57 -1.58 3.67
N ILE A 76 -6.35 -1.89 4.07
CA ILE A 76 -5.33 -0.93 4.47
C ILE A 76 -3.97 -1.37 3.95
N ALA A 77 -3.17 -0.40 3.50
CA ALA A 77 -1.74 -0.54 3.31
C ALA A 77 -1.01 0.07 4.51
N LEU A 78 0.04 -0.61 4.94
CA LEU A 78 0.77 -0.30 6.17
C LEU A 78 2.21 -0.80 6.08
N ASN A 79 3.04 -0.58 7.11
CA ASN A 79 4.41 -1.07 7.12
C ASN A 79 4.82 -1.59 8.50
N ILE A 80 4.46 -2.83 8.85
CA ILE A 80 4.90 -3.46 10.11
C ILE A 80 6.09 -4.37 9.83
N THR A 81 7.30 -3.86 10.06
CA THR A 81 8.55 -4.62 9.93
C THR A 81 8.69 -5.65 11.05
N GLY A 82 9.58 -6.62 10.91
CA GLY A 82 9.85 -7.60 11.97
C GLY A 82 8.63 -8.47 12.33
N SER A 83 7.67 -8.57 11.43
CA SER A 83 6.45 -9.35 11.59
C SER A 83 6.72 -10.83 11.41
N TYR A 84 6.08 -11.64 12.26
CA TYR A 84 6.25 -13.08 12.25
C TYR A 84 4.96 -13.87 12.35
N GLY A 85 3.94 -13.34 13.01
CA GLY A 85 2.65 -14.02 13.16
C GLY A 85 1.51 -13.14 12.71
N VAL A 86 0.48 -13.75 12.12
CA VAL A 86 -0.81 -13.10 11.96
C VAL A 86 -1.92 -14.03 12.46
N VAL A 87 -2.81 -13.47 13.26
CA VAL A 87 -4.01 -14.13 13.78
C VAL A 87 -5.23 -13.44 13.20
N ASN A 88 -6.17 -14.24 12.70
CA ASN A 88 -7.47 -13.77 12.23
C ASN A 88 -8.57 -14.26 13.18
N GLU A 89 -9.00 -13.42 14.11
CA GLU A 89 -10.15 -13.69 15.00
C GLU A 89 -11.48 -13.19 14.40
N LEU A 90 -11.49 -12.75 13.13
CA LEU A 90 -12.73 -12.41 12.43
C LEU A 90 -13.46 -13.69 12.01
N HIS A 91 -14.77 -13.54 11.75
CA HIS A 91 -15.60 -14.60 11.16
C HIS A 91 -15.48 -14.71 9.64
N VAL A 92 -14.61 -13.89 9.02
CA VAL A 92 -14.38 -13.84 7.57
C VAL A 92 -12.89 -14.01 7.25
N PRO A 93 -12.52 -14.53 6.06
CA PRO A 93 -11.12 -14.65 5.67
C PRO A 93 -10.44 -13.30 5.51
N VAL A 94 -9.13 -13.26 5.78
CA VAL A 94 -8.29 -12.06 5.62
C VAL A 94 -7.16 -12.39 4.66
N SER A 95 -7.00 -11.57 3.64
CA SER A 95 -5.81 -11.56 2.79
C SER A 95 -4.74 -10.69 3.45
N VAL A 96 -3.56 -11.26 3.63
CA VAL A 96 -2.37 -10.60 4.19
C VAL A 96 -1.29 -10.62 3.13
N ALA A 97 -0.84 -9.44 2.72
CA ALA A 97 0.35 -9.31 1.88
C ALA A 97 1.55 -8.92 2.73
N PHE A 98 2.69 -9.53 2.46
CA PHE A 98 3.94 -9.26 3.16
C PHE A 98 5.14 -9.34 2.22
N LYS A 99 6.16 -8.57 2.58
CA LYS A 99 7.47 -8.48 1.93
C LYS A 99 8.50 -9.25 2.75
N LEU A 100 9.35 -10.02 2.10
CA LEU A 100 10.49 -10.67 2.75
C LEU A 100 11.60 -9.63 3.06
N PRO A 101 12.40 -9.83 4.10
CA PRO A 101 13.42 -8.86 4.52
C PRO A 101 14.55 -8.70 3.49
N ASP A 102 14.90 -9.78 2.79
CA ASP A 102 15.96 -9.79 1.79
C ASP A 102 15.39 -9.51 0.39
N GLY A 103 15.32 -8.22 0.05
CA GLY A 103 14.94 -7.74 -1.28
C GLY A 103 13.44 -7.46 -1.45
N ASP A 104 13.02 -7.26 -2.70
CA ASP A 104 11.66 -6.88 -3.07
C ASP A 104 10.79 -8.08 -3.46
N VAL A 105 10.74 -9.07 -2.56
CA VAL A 105 9.96 -10.31 -2.76
C VAL A 105 8.67 -10.25 -1.96
N TYR A 106 7.54 -10.37 -2.66
CA TYR A 106 6.21 -10.21 -2.09
C TYR A 106 5.38 -11.49 -2.16
N TRP A 107 4.63 -11.74 -1.10
CA TRP A 107 3.75 -12.88 -0.97
C TRP A 107 2.40 -12.47 -0.41
N GLN A 108 1.38 -13.26 -0.74
CA GLN A 108 0.06 -13.15 -0.16
C GLN A 108 -0.33 -14.47 0.51
N ARG A 109 -1.04 -14.38 1.63
CA ARG A 109 -1.70 -15.50 2.30
C ARG A 109 -3.13 -15.13 2.63
N ILE A 110 -4.03 -16.10 2.47
CA ILE A 110 -5.41 -15.99 2.95
C ILE A 110 -5.50 -16.75 4.27
N ILE A 111 -5.78 -16.04 5.35
CA ILE A 111 -5.93 -16.59 6.69
C ILE A 111 -7.42 -16.80 6.93
N LYS A 112 -7.82 -18.06 7.12
CA LYS A 112 -9.22 -18.43 7.41
C LYS A 112 -9.68 -17.86 8.76
N PRO A 113 -11.01 -17.76 8.99
CA PRO A 113 -11.56 -17.40 10.30
C PRO A 113 -10.98 -18.26 11.43
N GLY A 114 -10.60 -17.63 12.55
CA GLY A 114 -9.93 -18.26 13.70
C GLY A 114 -8.51 -18.78 13.40
N GLY A 115 -7.95 -18.45 12.24
CA GLY A 115 -6.68 -18.99 11.76
C GLY A 115 -5.47 -18.25 12.32
N VAL A 116 -4.35 -18.98 12.45
CA VAL A 116 -3.03 -18.42 12.76
C VAL A 116 -2.07 -18.78 11.63
N GLN A 117 -1.29 -17.81 11.17
CA GLN A 117 -0.32 -18.00 10.10
C GLN A 117 1.04 -17.44 10.51
N ASN A 118 2.09 -18.25 10.37
CA ASN A 118 3.46 -17.74 10.36
C ASN A 118 3.74 -17.09 9.00
N ILE A 119 4.21 -15.85 9.02
CA ILE A 119 4.59 -15.07 7.84
C ILE A 119 6.10 -14.77 7.79
N ASP A 120 6.85 -15.10 8.84
CA ASP A 120 8.30 -15.05 8.82
C ASP A 120 8.87 -16.32 8.21
N VAL A 121 8.88 -16.34 6.87
CA VAL A 121 9.26 -17.51 6.07
C VAL A 121 10.71 -17.93 6.35
N ASP A 122 11.60 -16.96 6.60
CA ASP A 122 13.04 -17.20 6.73
C ASP A 122 13.62 -16.85 8.11
N ARG A 123 12.78 -16.53 9.10
CA ARG A 123 13.22 -16.10 10.45
C ARG A 123 14.03 -14.80 10.46
N HIS A 124 13.79 -13.95 9.49
CA HIS A 124 14.52 -12.70 9.28
C HIS A 124 13.62 -11.47 9.44
N GLY A 125 12.35 -11.65 9.82
CA GLY A 125 11.43 -10.56 10.14
C GLY A 125 10.81 -9.94 8.90
N SER A 126 9.77 -10.58 8.38
CA SER A 126 9.00 -10.08 7.24
C SER A 126 8.28 -8.77 7.55
N THR A 127 7.86 -8.05 6.51
CA THR A 127 7.11 -6.81 6.65
C THR A 127 5.69 -7.01 6.16
N VAL A 128 4.68 -6.86 7.00
CA VAL A 128 3.28 -6.82 6.53
C VAL A 128 3.06 -5.48 5.83
N VAL A 129 2.58 -5.55 4.59
CA VAL A 129 2.37 -4.37 3.73
C VAL A 129 0.91 -4.10 3.41
N GLU A 130 0.03 -5.11 3.53
CA GLU A 130 -1.40 -4.94 3.30
C GLU A 130 -2.23 -5.94 4.12
N LEU A 131 -3.36 -5.45 4.63
CA LEU A 131 -4.45 -6.27 5.14
C LEU A 131 -5.71 -5.98 4.32
N GLN A 132 -6.41 -7.03 3.90
CA GLN A 132 -7.61 -6.88 3.09
C GLN A 132 -8.66 -7.94 3.45
N VAL A 133 -9.89 -7.48 3.63
CA VAL A 133 -11.10 -8.30 3.70
C VAL A 133 -11.96 -7.96 2.50
N THR A 134 -12.10 -8.91 1.58
CA THR A 134 -12.79 -8.75 0.29
C THR A 134 -14.31 -8.97 0.41
N PRO A 135 -15.11 -8.43 -0.54
CA PRO A 135 -14.71 -7.57 -1.65
C PRO A 135 -14.50 -6.11 -1.24
N VAL A 136 -13.53 -5.46 -1.87
CA VAL A 136 -13.30 -4.01 -1.72
C VAL A 136 -13.59 -3.29 -3.04
N ALA A 137 -14.02 -2.04 -2.94
CA ALA A 137 -14.37 -1.23 -4.10
C ALA A 137 -13.13 -0.97 -4.98
N THR A 138 -13.35 -0.90 -6.29
CA THR A 138 -12.32 -0.56 -7.27
C THR A 138 -12.73 0.69 -8.04
N SER A 139 -11.76 1.54 -8.38
CA SER A 139 -11.96 2.74 -9.18
C SER A 139 -12.51 2.40 -10.58
N SER A 140 -13.71 2.91 -10.89
CA SER A 140 -14.41 2.66 -12.16
C SER A 140 -14.85 3.95 -12.89
N GLY A 141 -14.35 5.11 -12.45
CA GLY A 141 -14.75 6.43 -12.93
C GLY A 141 -13.56 7.31 -13.26
N ALA A 142 -13.65 8.58 -12.85
CA ALA A 142 -12.56 9.56 -12.98
C ALA A 142 -11.26 9.05 -12.33
N ALA A 143 -10.14 9.61 -12.79
CA ALA A 143 -8.82 9.39 -12.20
C ALA A 143 -8.84 9.70 -10.70
N THR A 144 -8.18 8.85 -9.91
CA THR A 144 -8.14 8.94 -8.45
C THR A 144 -6.76 9.29 -7.87
N GLY A 145 -5.74 9.37 -8.72
CA GLY A 145 -4.37 9.74 -8.35
C GLY A 145 -3.77 10.77 -9.31
N ASP A 146 -2.48 11.04 -9.13
CA ASP A 146 -1.73 12.01 -9.91
C ASP A 146 -0.27 11.57 -10.11
N LEU A 147 0.43 12.27 -11.00
CA LEU A 147 1.83 11.98 -11.35
C LEU A 147 2.80 12.99 -10.71
N SER A 148 2.52 13.48 -9.50
CA SER A 148 3.44 14.35 -8.79
C SER A 148 4.62 13.58 -8.21
N THR A 149 5.78 14.24 -8.14
CA THR A 149 7.03 13.72 -7.57
C THR A 149 7.42 14.46 -6.28
N ASN A 150 6.56 15.34 -5.77
CA ASN A 150 6.88 16.32 -4.73
C ASN A 150 6.34 15.95 -3.34
N SER A 151 5.99 14.68 -3.11
CA SER A 151 5.50 14.22 -1.82
C SER A 151 6.66 13.71 -0.95
N ASP A 152 6.56 13.95 0.36
CA ASP A 152 7.44 13.35 1.37
C ASP A 152 7.30 11.81 1.43
N GLU A 153 6.27 11.27 0.77
CA GLU A 153 6.02 9.84 0.60
C GLU A 153 6.19 9.40 -0.85
N THR A 154 6.47 8.11 -1.08
CA THR A 154 6.55 7.55 -2.43
C THR A 154 5.16 7.54 -3.07
N ASN A 155 4.96 8.35 -4.10
CA ASN A 155 3.72 8.32 -4.89
C ASN A 155 3.70 7.07 -5.79
N VAL A 156 2.68 6.23 -5.66
CA VAL A 156 2.51 5.01 -6.44
C VAL A 156 1.14 5.02 -7.12
N VAL A 157 1.12 4.74 -8.42
CA VAL A 157 -0.08 4.82 -9.24
C VAL A 157 -0.34 3.54 -10.03
N SER A 158 -1.60 3.34 -10.43
CA SER A 158 -1.98 2.40 -11.48
C SER A 158 -2.47 3.19 -12.70
N ILE A 159 -2.15 2.71 -13.89
CA ILE A 159 -2.46 3.41 -15.15
C ILE A 159 -3.58 2.65 -15.86
N ARG A 160 -4.80 3.17 -15.75
CA ARG A 160 -6.02 2.55 -16.29
C ARG A 160 -6.38 3.15 -17.65
N SER A 161 -6.59 2.30 -18.64
CA SER A 161 -6.94 2.72 -20.00
C SER A 161 -8.33 3.38 -20.04
N ALA A 162 -8.38 4.58 -20.62
CA ALA A 162 -9.62 5.23 -21.04
C ALA A 162 -10.00 4.89 -22.50
N GLY A 163 -9.13 4.13 -23.19
CA GLY A 163 -9.34 3.67 -24.55
C GLY A 163 -10.55 2.75 -24.67
N ARG A 164 -11.23 2.79 -25.82
CA ARG A 164 -12.46 2.02 -26.05
C ARG A 164 -12.18 0.53 -26.17
N ASN A 165 -11.04 0.18 -26.77
CA ASN A 165 -10.70 -1.23 -27.03
C ASN A 165 -10.19 -1.96 -25.78
N ALA A 166 -9.70 -1.23 -24.79
CA ALA A 166 -9.17 -1.76 -23.55
C ALA A 166 -9.71 -1.01 -22.33
N ALA A 167 -10.98 -0.61 -22.38
CA ALA A 167 -11.59 0.23 -21.35
C ALA A 167 -11.46 -0.42 -19.96
N GLY A 168 -10.90 0.32 -19.02
CA GLY A 168 -10.74 -0.15 -17.64
C GLY A 168 -9.59 -1.13 -17.40
N LYS A 169 -8.87 -1.59 -18.43
CA LYS A 169 -7.67 -2.42 -18.25
C LYS A 169 -6.49 -1.60 -17.73
N ILE A 170 -5.63 -2.24 -16.97
CA ILE A 170 -4.49 -1.61 -16.29
C ILE A 170 -3.19 -2.00 -16.98
N VAL A 171 -2.29 -1.03 -17.15
CA VAL A 171 -0.90 -1.29 -17.55
C VAL A 171 -0.21 -2.12 -16.47
N ARG A 172 0.40 -3.23 -16.88
CA ARG A 172 1.06 -4.19 -15.98
C ARG A 172 2.42 -4.59 -16.54
N ILE A 173 3.40 -4.80 -15.67
CA ILE A 173 4.61 -5.58 -15.99
C ILE A 173 4.32 -7.08 -15.86
N SER A 174 4.71 -7.85 -16.86
CA SER A 174 4.65 -9.31 -16.86
C SER A 174 5.97 -9.89 -17.35
N TRP A 175 6.10 -11.20 -17.28
CA TRP A 175 7.26 -11.93 -17.81
C TRP A 175 7.44 -11.72 -19.33
N THR A 176 6.40 -11.31 -20.06
CA THR A 176 6.47 -10.97 -21.49
C THR A 176 6.76 -9.49 -21.78
N GLY A 177 6.89 -8.65 -20.76
CA GLY A 177 7.13 -7.21 -20.90
C GLY A 177 6.00 -6.36 -20.32
N ILE A 178 5.48 -5.40 -21.09
CA ILE A 178 4.40 -4.51 -20.66
C ILE A 178 3.11 -4.90 -21.39
N GLU A 179 2.03 -5.09 -20.64
CA GLU A 179 0.73 -5.53 -21.16
C GLU A 179 -0.45 -4.79 -20.50
N LEU A 180 -1.65 -5.02 -21.03
CA LEU A 180 -2.92 -4.59 -20.44
C LEU A 180 -3.66 -5.79 -19.85
N SER A 181 -3.90 -5.73 -18.55
CA SER A 181 -4.60 -6.78 -17.80
C SER A 181 -5.90 -6.26 -17.18
N GLN A 182 -6.90 -7.13 -17.09
CA GLN A 182 -8.13 -6.85 -16.35
C GLN A 182 -7.83 -7.07 -14.86
N LEU A 183 -7.55 -5.99 -14.14
CA LEU A 183 -7.21 -6.02 -12.73
C LEU A 183 -8.05 -5.04 -11.95
N ASP A 184 -8.33 -5.41 -10.71
CA ASP A 184 -9.08 -4.63 -9.74
C ASP A 184 -8.47 -4.82 -8.34
N ARG A 185 -9.02 -4.19 -7.30
CA ARG A 185 -8.51 -4.35 -5.92
C ARG A 185 -8.69 -5.75 -5.34
N ASN A 186 -9.53 -6.59 -5.94
CA ASN A 186 -9.81 -7.96 -5.48
C ASN A 186 -8.92 -9.00 -6.17
N SER A 187 -8.10 -8.56 -7.14
CA SER A 187 -7.08 -9.37 -7.79
C SER A 187 -5.93 -9.69 -6.81
N ALA A 188 -5.15 -10.73 -7.12
CA ALA A 188 -4.04 -11.16 -6.26
C ALA A 188 -3.04 -10.01 -6.04
N PHE A 189 -2.48 -9.90 -4.83
CA PHE A 189 -1.62 -8.78 -4.47
C PHE A 189 -0.45 -8.59 -5.45
N ASN A 190 0.22 -9.68 -5.85
CA ASN A 190 1.35 -9.61 -6.77
C ASN A 190 0.94 -9.09 -8.16
N ASP A 191 -0.23 -9.49 -8.66
CA ASP A 191 -0.75 -8.96 -9.93
C ASP A 191 -1.08 -7.46 -9.84
N ARG A 192 -1.63 -7.03 -8.70
CA ARG A 192 -1.88 -5.60 -8.42
C ARG A 192 -0.58 -4.80 -8.29
N LEU A 193 0.45 -5.38 -7.68
CA LEU A 193 1.75 -4.74 -7.51
C LEU A 193 2.51 -4.62 -8.84
N ASP A 194 2.43 -5.64 -9.69
CA ASP A 194 2.93 -5.60 -11.07
C ASP A 194 2.19 -4.54 -11.93
N ALA A 195 0.98 -4.16 -11.55
CA ALA A 195 0.18 -3.12 -12.18
C ALA A 195 0.30 -1.75 -11.47
N SER A 196 1.32 -1.59 -10.62
CA SER A 196 1.58 -0.38 -9.84
C SER A 196 2.96 0.17 -10.15
N PHE A 197 3.06 1.48 -10.29
CA PHE A 197 4.29 2.19 -10.66
C PHE A 197 4.57 3.31 -9.67
N LYS A 198 5.79 3.35 -9.13
CA LYS A 198 6.30 4.51 -8.38
C LYS A 198 6.53 5.64 -9.38
N VAL A 199 6.01 6.82 -9.06
CA VAL A 199 6.26 8.05 -9.81
C VAL A 199 7.53 8.68 -9.25
N VAL A 200 8.58 8.73 -10.07
CA VAL A 200 9.89 9.27 -9.66
C VAL A 200 10.28 10.45 -10.55
N PRO A 201 11.20 11.33 -10.10
CA PRO A 201 11.77 12.36 -10.95
C PRO A 201 12.27 11.79 -12.28
N ALA A 202 12.11 12.54 -13.36
CA ALA A 202 12.55 12.10 -14.68
C ALA A 202 14.04 11.71 -14.69
N LEU A 203 14.34 10.52 -15.24
CA LEU A 203 15.72 10.06 -15.37
C LEU A 203 16.58 10.98 -16.26
N ASP A 204 15.96 11.74 -17.16
CA ASP A 204 16.66 12.73 -18.01
C ASP A 204 16.86 14.11 -17.36
N GLY A 205 16.38 14.30 -16.12
CA GLY A 205 16.48 15.56 -15.36
C GLY A 205 15.48 16.65 -15.78
N SER A 206 14.54 16.35 -16.67
CA SER A 206 13.45 17.27 -17.03
C SER A 206 12.39 17.39 -15.93
N GLN A 207 11.39 18.27 -16.15
CA GLN A 207 10.21 18.41 -15.28
C GLN A 207 9.15 17.31 -15.51
N CYS A 208 9.45 16.34 -16.38
CA CYS A 208 8.57 15.20 -16.64
C CYS A 208 8.74 14.14 -15.53
N VAL A 209 8.20 12.95 -15.73
CA VAL A 209 8.31 11.86 -14.74
C VAL A 209 8.90 10.60 -15.34
N SER A 210 9.41 9.73 -14.48
CA SER A 210 9.71 8.35 -14.80
C SER A 210 8.84 7.42 -13.97
N LEU A 211 8.46 6.28 -14.55
CA LEU A 211 7.54 5.32 -13.94
C LEU A 211 8.29 4.04 -13.64
N GLU A 212 8.65 3.85 -12.39
CA GLU A 212 9.38 2.67 -11.89
C GLU A 212 8.40 1.59 -11.45
N ALA A 213 8.60 0.34 -11.83
CA ALA A 213 7.75 -0.77 -11.42
C ALA A 213 7.80 -0.95 -9.89
N ALA A 214 6.64 -0.99 -9.24
CA ALA A 214 6.58 -1.15 -7.78
C ALA A 214 7.09 -2.52 -7.32
N SER A 215 6.90 -3.56 -8.13
CA SER A 215 7.36 -4.93 -7.87
C SER A 215 8.83 -5.18 -8.22
N TYR A 216 9.46 -4.31 -9.03
CA TYR A 216 10.85 -4.49 -9.48
C TYR A 216 11.61 -3.15 -9.44
N PRO A 217 12.20 -2.78 -8.30
CA PRO A 217 12.95 -1.54 -8.20
C PRO A 217 14.09 -1.44 -9.21
N GLY A 218 14.28 -0.23 -9.74
CA GLY A 218 15.19 0.06 -10.83
C GLY A 218 14.70 -0.35 -12.23
N VAL A 219 13.51 -0.94 -12.37
CA VAL A 219 12.91 -1.27 -13.67
C VAL A 219 11.89 -0.21 -14.06
N TYR A 220 12.03 0.37 -15.25
CA TYR A 220 11.21 1.52 -15.69
C TYR A 220 10.38 1.22 -16.94
N LEU A 221 9.18 1.79 -17.00
CA LEU A 221 8.38 1.87 -18.22
C LEU A 221 9.10 2.73 -19.26
N THR A 222 9.48 2.12 -20.37
CA THR A 222 10.44 2.70 -21.32
C THR A 222 9.94 2.59 -22.76
N MET A 223 9.94 3.70 -23.49
CA MET A 223 9.83 3.71 -24.94
C MET A 223 11.19 3.43 -25.58
N GLN A 224 11.21 2.46 -26.50
CA GLN A 224 12.37 2.15 -27.34
C GLN A 224 12.42 3.07 -28.58
N SER A 225 13.58 3.11 -29.24
CA SER A 225 13.79 3.94 -30.44
C SER A 225 12.86 3.60 -31.62
N ASN A 226 12.40 2.35 -31.71
CA ASN A 226 11.41 1.90 -32.69
C ASN A 226 9.94 2.24 -32.28
N GLY A 227 9.74 2.88 -31.12
CA GLY A 227 8.44 3.27 -30.59
C GLY A 227 7.70 2.21 -29.77
N THR A 228 8.26 1.00 -29.60
CA THR A 228 7.65 -0.02 -28.73
C THR A 228 7.84 0.34 -27.25
N VAL A 229 6.95 -0.15 -26.40
CA VAL A 229 7.01 0.05 -24.95
C VAL A 229 7.46 -1.23 -24.26
N SER A 230 8.33 -1.09 -23.27
CA SER A 230 8.98 -2.21 -22.57
C SER A 230 9.30 -1.82 -21.13
N ALA A 231 9.65 -2.80 -20.31
CA ALA A 231 10.23 -2.59 -18.99
C ALA A 231 11.75 -2.79 -19.08
N GLN A 232 12.56 -1.85 -18.56
CA GLN A 232 14.01 -1.95 -18.61
C GLN A 232 14.67 -1.56 -17.29
N SER A 233 15.66 -2.34 -16.85
CA SER A 233 16.50 -2.05 -15.68
C SER A 233 17.66 -1.09 -15.97
N SER A 234 17.97 -0.86 -17.24
CA SER A 234 18.98 0.10 -17.69
C SER A 234 18.49 0.84 -18.94
N PRO A 235 17.42 1.65 -18.82
CA PRO A 235 16.88 2.38 -19.95
C PRO A 235 17.78 3.56 -20.32
N SER A 236 17.70 4.02 -21.57
CA SER A 236 18.15 5.38 -21.87
C SER A 236 17.28 6.38 -21.07
N PRO A 237 17.87 7.42 -20.44
CA PRO A 237 17.10 8.36 -19.61
C PRO A 237 15.85 8.90 -20.30
N ARG A 238 15.98 9.40 -21.54
CA ARG A 238 14.85 9.96 -22.31
C ARG A 238 13.79 8.91 -22.69
N GLY A 239 14.15 7.63 -22.79
CA GLY A 239 13.21 6.55 -23.10
C GLY A 239 12.30 6.22 -21.94
N ALA A 240 12.82 6.32 -20.71
CA ALA A 240 12.08 6.09 -19.47
C ALA A 240 11.39 7.35 -18.93
N THR A 241 11.48 8.47 -19.64
CA THR A 241 10.85 9.74 -19.24
C THR A 241 9.58 9.99 -20.06
N TRP A 242 8.51 10.29 -19.34
CA TRP A 242 7.17 10.56 -19.85
C TRP A 242 6.68 11.91 -19.38
N CYS A 243 6.26 12.75 -20.31
CA CYS A 243 5.76 14.10 -20.06
C CYS A 243 4.23 14.06 -20.06
N PRO A 244 3.58 14.14 -18.88
CA PRO A 244 2.13 14.09 -18.77
C PRO A 244 1.49 15.39 -19.26
N SER A 245 0.36 15.27 -19.93
CA SER A 245 -0.49 16.39 -20.32
C SER A 245 -1.96 16.05 -20.10
N THR A 246 -2.71 16.97 -19.51
CA THR A 246 -4.15 16.83 -19.26
C THR A 246 -4.93 16.81 -20.57
N VAL A 247 -5.90 15.91 -20.66
CA VAL A 247 -6.88 15.78 -21.74
C VAL A 247 -8.24 16.21 -21.22
N THR A 248 -8.80 17.26 -21.82
CA THR A 248 -10.09 17.84 -21.42
C THR A 248 -11.26 17.44 -22.33
N GLU A 249 -10.97 16.86 -23.49
CA GLU A 249 -11.95 16.22 -24.38
C GLU A 249 -12.32 14.82 -23.87
N THR A 250 -13.48 14.29 -24.25
CA THR A 250 -13.92 12.94 -23.83
C THR A 250 -13.20 11.83 -24.60
N PRO A 251 -12.61 10.81 -23.94
CA PRO A 251 -12.52 10.66 -22.48
C PRO A 251 -11.49 11.62 -21.87
N THR A 252 -11.84 12.24 -20.74
CA THR A 252 -10.92 13.10 -20.00
C THR A 252 -9.87 12.24 -19.29
N GLY A 253 -8.66 12.77 -19.10
CA GLY A 253 -7.58 12.02 -18.44
C GLY A 253 -6.21 12.60 -18.72
N THR A 254 -5.23 11.72 -18.88
CA THR A 254 -3.82 12.09 -19.09
C THR A 254 -3.26 11.40 -20.34
N ARG A 255 -2.54 12.16 -21.16
CA ARG A 255 -1.64 11.64 -22.20
C ARG A 255 -0.20 11.68 -21.68
N LEU A 256 0.57 10.65 -21.98
CA LEU A 256 1.98 10.54 -21.61
C LEU A 256 2.84 10.60 -22.86
N ALA A 257 3.41 11.76 -23.18
CA ALA A 257 4.32 11.92 -24.32
C ALA A 257 5.72 11.41 -23.94
N SER A 258 6.40 10.69 -24.81
CA SER A 258 7.78 10.25 -24.51
C SER A 258 8.76 11.42 -24.67
N ALA A 259 9.69 11.60 -23.71
CA ALA A 259 10.75 12.61 -23.84
C ALA A 259 11.75 12.27 -24.96
N MET A 260 11.87 11.00 -25.35
CA MET A 260 12.68 10.57 -26.50
C MET A 260 12.07 11.04 -27.84
N ASN A 261 10.74 11.08 -27.94
CA ASN A 261 10.02 11.67 -29.07
C ASN A 261 8.66 12.21 -28.62
N GLN A 262 8.56 13.52 -28.44
CA GLN A 262 7.36 14.17 -27.89
C GLN A 262 6.13 14.11 -28.81
N THR A 263 6.29 13.65 -30.06
CA THR A 263 5.16 13.38 -30.96
C THR A 263 4.50 12.02 -30.68
N ARG A 264 5.13 11.16 -29.89
CA ARG A 264 4.64 9.82 -29.54
C ARG A 264 4.11 9.76 -28.11
N PHE A 265 2.87 9.30 -27.98
CA PHE A 265 2.16 9.15 -26.70
C PHE A 265 1.99 7.68 -26.35
N LEU A 266 2.08 7.33 -25.06
CA LEU A 266 1.69 6.02 -24.55
C LEU A 266 0.25 5.71 -24.97
N ALA A 267 0.03 4.54 -25.55
CA ALA A 267 -1.28 4.13 -26.04
C ALA A 267 -1.50 2.62 -25.94
N THR A 268 -2.76 2.23 -25.97
CA THR A 268 -3.17 0.82 -26.08
C THR A 268 -2.90 0.31 -27.51
N TYR A 269 -2.67 -0.99 -27.63
CA TYR A 269 -2.60 -1.71 -28.90
C TYR A 269 -3.52 -2.94 -28.83
N GLY A 270 -4.66 -2.86 -29.52
CA GLY A 270 -5.72 -3.86 -29.37
C GLY A 270 -6.26 -3.90 -27.94
N THR A 271 -6.52 -5.11 -27.43
CA THR A 271 -7.11 -5.29 -26.09
C THR A 271 -6.09 -5.67 -25.01
N GLN A 272 -4.83 -5.93 -25.38
CA GLN A 272 -3.80 -6.49 -24.49
C GLN A 272 -2.44 -5.80 -24.60
N GLY A 273 -2.15 -5.11 -25.69
CA GLY A 273 -0.83 -4.50 -25.90
C GLY A 273 -0.73 -3.08 -25.40
N VAL A 274 0.50 -2.65 -25.09
CA VAL A 274 0.86 -1.26 -24.84
C VAL A 274 1.92 -0.86 -25.87
N THR A 275 1.77 0.32 -26.45
CA THR A 275 2.66 0.87 -27.48
C THR A 275 2.76 2.38 -27.35
N THR A 276 3.40 3.03 -28.31
CA THR A 276 3.21 4.47 -28.51
C THR A 276 2.62 4.78 -29.88
N THR A 277 1.90 5.90 -29.97
CA THR A 277 1.22 6.37 -31.19
C THR A 277 1.49 7.85 -31.42
N THR A 278 1.45 8.29 -32.68
CA THR A 278 1.46 9.72 -33.04
C THR A 278 0.05 10.30 -33.16
N THR A 279 -0.98 9.45 -33.09
CA THR A 279 -2.38 9.86 -33.22
C THR A 279 -2.99 10.11 -31.84
N GLN A 280 -3.42 11.33 -31.60
CA GLN A 280 -4.21 11.66 -30.41
C GLN A 280 -5.61 11.06 -30.57
N SER A 281 -5.89 10.02 -29.80
CA SER A 281 -7.16 9.29 -29.80
C SER A 281 -7.50 8.82 -28.39
N PRO A 282 -8.72 8.32 -28.12
CA PRO A 282 -9.06 7.75 -26.81
C PRO A 282 -8.09 6.66 -26.34
N GLU A 283 -7.49 5.90 -27.27
CA GLU A 283 -6.52 4.84 -26.96
C GLU A 283 -5.19 5.37 -26.37
N SER A 284 -4.93 6.67 -26.47
CA SER A 284 -3.76 7.34 -25.86
C SER A 284 -4.07 8.03 -24.53
N VAL A 285 -5.31 7.91 -24.04
CA VAL A 285 -5.76 8.56 -22.81
C VAL A 285 -5.80 7.54 -21.67
N TRP A 286 -5.30 7.96 -20.52
CA TRP A 286 -5.19 7.15 -19.32
C TRP A 286 -5.83 7.86 -18.13
N PHE A 287 -6.50 7.09 -17.28
CA PHE A 287 -6.83 7.48 -15.91
C PHE A 287 -5.66 7.10 -15.01
N ILE A 288 -5.11 8.06 -14.30
CA ILE A 288 -4.10 7.82 -13.28
C ILE A 288 -4.84 7.57 -11.96
N ASP A 289 -4.76 6.35 -11.46
CA ASP A 289 -5.43 5.96 -10.22
C ASP A 289 -4.44 5.76 -9.10
N GLN A 290 -4.92 5.85 -7.85
CA GLN A 290 -4.15 5.33 -6.71
C GLN A 290 -3.78 3.87 -6.99
N ALA A 291 -2.52 3.51 -6.74
CA ALA A 291 -1.99 2.20 -7.06
C ALA A 291 -2.83 1.06 -6.46
N LEU A 292 -3.12 0.04 -7.27
CA LEU A 292 -3.84 -1.16 -6.85
C LEU A 292 -3.14 -1.94 -5.74
N ALA A 293 -1.83 -1.77 -5.55
CA ALA A 293 -1.10 -2.26 -4.38
C ALA A 293 0.11 -1.36 -4.09
N LEU A 294 0.48 -1.26 -2.81
CA LEU A 294 1.67 -0.51 -2.38
C LEU A 294 2.79 -1.48 -1.97
N PRO A 295 4.06 -1.19 -2.31
CA PRO A 295 5.21 -2.04 -1.99
C PRO A 295 5.65 -2.00 -0.51
N GLY A 296 5.00 -1.21 0.35
CA GLY A 296 5.51 -0.86 1.68
C GLY A 296 6.58 0.24 1.62
N LYS A 297 7.09 0.64 2.79
CA LYS A 297 8.22 1.59 2.93
C LYS A 297 9.53 0.83 3.06
#